data_AF-A0A1I5MGL2-F1
#
_entry.id   AF-A0A1I5MGL2-F1
#
_cell.length_a   1.000
_cell.length_b   1.000
_cell.length_c   1.000
_cell.angle_alpha   90.00
_cell.angle_beta   90.00
_cell.angle_gamma   90.00
#
_symmetry.space_group_name_H-M   'P 1'
#
loop_
_entity.id
_entity.type
_entity.pdbx_description
1 polymer ?
#
loop_
_entity_poly.entity_id
_entity_poly.type
_entity_poly.pdbx_seq_one_letter_code
_entity_poly.pdbx_strand_id
1 'polypeptide(L)'
;MLLQLGVHASFDLRRLDLAAFRETHVEIGLRVLQPAGLHELIEGKVDLLIARGLGHHPGYRCDRIGEGSGLGDWLIAPEGTADCPEIVSFREWLRAQAAGKASAKRPRLVGGLG
;
A
#
# COMPACT_ATOMS: atom_id res chain seq x y z
N MET A 1 -11.32 13.50 -6.36
CA MET A 1 -10.73 12.61 -7.37
C MET A 1 -11.06 11.16 -7.03
N LEU A 2 -11.04 10.22 -7.97
CA LEU A 2 -11.29 8.80 -7.67
C LEU A 2 -9.99 8.02 -7.82
N LEU A 3 -9.64 7.21 -6.82
CA LEU A 3 -8.49 6.30 -6.80
C LEU A 3 -8.99 4.85 -6.77
N GLN A 4 -8.69 4.10 -7.82
CA GLN A 4 -9.03 2.69 -7.98
C GLN A 4 -7.85 1.81 -7.55
N LEU A 5 -8.00 1.18 -6.39
CA LEU A 5 -7.04 0.24 -5.82
C LEU A 5 -7.41 -1.19 -6.20
N GLY A 6 -6.61 -1.81 -7.06
CA GLY A 6 -6.62 -3.25 -7.30
C GLY A 6 -5.91 -4.00 -6.18
N VAL A 7 -6.47 -5.13 -5.77
CA VAL A 7 -5.89 -5.98 -4.73
C VAL A 7 -5.86 -7.43 -5.19
N HIS A 8 -4.66 -8.02 -5.16
CA HIS A 8 -4.46 -9.42 -5.46
C HIS A 8 -5.12 -10.32 -4.42
N ALA A 9 -5.69 -11.44 -4.87
CA ALA A 9 -6.46 -12.38 -4.03
C ALA A 9 -5.67 -12.91 -2.83
N SER A 10 -4.34 -12.93 -2.90
CA SER A 10 -3.47 -13.41 -1.83
C SER A 10 -3.22 -12.38 -0.70
N PHE A 11 -3.67 -11.14 -0.85
CA PHE A 11 -3.45 -10.07 0.11
C PHE A 11 -4.65 -9.91 1.05
N ASP A 12 -4.40 -9.95 2.36
CA ASP A 12 -5.43 -9.67 3.37
C ASP A 12 -5.63 -8.16 3.55
N LEU A 13 -6.71 -7.63 2.96
CA LEU A 13 -7.06 -6.21 3.02
C LEU A 13 -7.26 -5.67 4.43
N ARG A 14 -7.65 -6.52 5.38
CA ARG A 14 -7.87 -6.11 6.77
C ARG A 14 -6.59 -5.64 7.46
N ARG A 15 -5.43 -5.92 6.86
CA ARG A 15 -4.13 -5.39 7.31
C ARG A 15 -3.98 -3.90 7.09
N LEU A 16 -4.83 -3.30 6.25
CA LEU A 16 -4.86 -1.87 5.95
C LEU A 16 -6.11 -1.23 6.56
N ASP A 17 -5.92 -0.11 7.26
CA ASP A 17 -7.03 0.66 7.78
C ASP A 17 -7.63 1.61 6.72
N LEU A 18 -8.25 1.05 5.67
CA LEU A 18 -8.77 1.86 4.57
C LEU A 18 -9.88 2.84 5.00
N ALA A 19 -10.51 2.61 6.16
CA ALA A 19 -11.44 3.56 6.76
C ALA A 19 -10.70 4.83 7.19
N ALA A 20 -9.61 4.69 7.95
CA ALA A 20 -8.78 5.82 8.35
C ALA A 20 -8.21 6.61 7.16
N PHE A 21 -7.86 5.93 6.06
CA PHE A 21 -7.46 6.65 4.83
C PHE A 21 -8.58 7.55 4.30
N ARG A 22 -9.79 7.01 4.18
CA ARG A 22 -10.96 7.75 3.67
C ARG A 22 -11.33 8.92 4.57
N GLU A 23 -11.17 8.77 5.88
CA GLU A 23 -11.44 9.83 6.85
C GLU A 23 -10.39 10.94 6.81
N THR A 24 -9.13 10.59 6.55
CA THR A 24 -8.02 11.56 6.48
C THR A 24 -7.94 12.29 5.13
N HIS A 25 -8.36 11.62 4.05
CA HIS A 25 -8.29 12.15 2.67
C HIS A 25 -9.68 12.17 2.03
N VAL A 26 -10.58 12.97 2.60
CA VAL A 26 -11.99 13.04 2.20
C VAL A 26 -12.19 13.50 0.74
N GLU A 27 -11.20 14.19 0.17
CA GLU A 27 -11.16 14.65 -1.22
C GLU A 27 -10.83 13.54 -2.24
N ILE A 28 -10.29 12.41 -1.75
CA ILE A 28 -9.93 11.24 -2.54
C ILE A 28 -10.98 10.15 -2.32
N GLY A 29 -11.84 9.97 -3.32
CA GLY A 29 -12.73 8.81 -3.36
C GLY A 29 -11.90 7.55 -3.57
N LEU A 30 -11.90 6.64 -2.60
CA LEU A 30 -11.24 5.33 -2.75
C LEU A 30 -12.24 4.28 -3.26
N ARG A 31 -11.87 3.49 -4.27
CA ARG A 31 -12.57 2.25 -4.68
C ARG A 31 -11.60 1.09 -4.66
N VAL A 32 -12.06 -0.05 -4.16
CA VAL A 32 -11.25 -1.27 -4.08
C VAL A 32 -11.85 -2.31 -5.01
N LEU A 33 -11.03 -2.86 -5.90
CA LEU A 33 -11.38 -3.96 -6.78
C LEU A 33 -10.58 -5.19 -6.39
N GLN A 34 -11.29 -6.29 -6.12
CA GLN A 34 -10.69 -7.57 -5.78
C GLN A 34 -11.52 -8.72 -6.37
N PRO A 35 -10.88 -9.76 -6.93
CA PRO A 35 -9.44 -9.85 -7.17
C PRO A 35 -8.99 -8.91 -8.31
N ALA A 36 -7.75 -8.42 -8.25
CA ALA A 36 -7.08 -7.72 -9.34
C ALA A 36 -5.61 -8.14 -9.42
N GLY A 37 -5.04 -8.14 -10.62
CA GLY A 37 -3.64 -8.44 -10.90
C GLY A 37 -3.00 -7.36 -11.77
N LEU A 38 -1.79 -7.66 -12.26
CA LEU A 38 -1.03 -6.74 -13.11
C LEU A 38 -1.75 -6.46 -14.43
N HIS A 39 -2.57 -7.40 -14.91
CA HIS A 39 -3.36 -7.24 -16.12
C HIS A 39 -4.37 -6.08 -16.00
N GLU A 40 -5.13 -6.00 -14.89
CA GLU A 40 -6.03 -4.88 -14.65
C GLU A 40 -5.30 -3.54 -14.53
N LEU A 41 -4.08 -3.54 -13.99
CA LEU A 41 -3.24 -2.34 -13.91
C LEU A 41 -2.77 -1.89 -15.30
N ILE A 42 -2.28 -2.83 -16.12
CA ILE A 42 -1.83 -2.58 -17.50
C ILE A 42 -2.97 -2.02 -18.36
N GLU A 43 -4.18 -2.56 -18.20
CA GLU A 43 -5.37 -2.11 -18.93
C GLU A 43 -5.95 -0.80 -18.40
N GLY A 44 -5.41 -0.23 -17.32
CA GLY A 44 -5.91 0.99 -16.70
C GLY A 44 -7.26 0.83 -16.00
N LYS A 45 -7.66 -0.41 -15.66
CA LYS A 45 -8.89 -0.68 -14.89
C LYS A 45 -8.73 -0.30 -13.41
N VAL A 46 -7.49 -0.26 -12.93
CA VAL A 46 -7.11 0.20 -11.60
C VAL A 46 -5.92 1.14 -11.75
N ASP A 47 -5.78 2.08 -10.83
CA ASP A 47 -4.68 3.06 -10.82
C ASP A 47 -3.47 2.52 -10.07
N LEU A 48 -3.73 1.67 -9.06
CA LEU A 48 -2.74 1.04 -8.20
C LEU A 48 -3.05 -0.43 -8.03
N LEU A 49 -2.01 -1.24 -7.80
CA LEU A 49 -2.15 -2.65 -7.47
C LEU A 49 -1.40 -3.00 -6.20
N ILE A 50 -2.03 -3.74 -5.30
CA ILE A 50 -1.34 -4.44 -4.21
C ILE A 50 -1.20 -5.91 -4.58
N ALA A 51 0.04 -6.36 -4.75
CA ALA A 51 0.35 -7.74 -5.07
C ALA A 51 1.56 -8.26 -4.29
N ARG A 52 1.62 -9.59 -4.11
CA ARG A 52 2.77 -10.26 -3.51
C ARG A 52 3.81 -10.54 -4.59
N GLY A 53 5.07 -10.20 -4.32
CA GLY A 53 6.15 -10.38 -5.29
C GLY A 53 7.52 -9.93 -4.78
N LEU A 54 8.46 -9.79 -5.71
CA LEU A 54 9.84 -9.35 -5.44
C LEU A 54 10.03 -7.82 -5.54
N GLY A 55 9.00 -7.08 -5.98
CA GLY A 55 9.05 -5.62 -6.03
C GLY A 55 9.77 -5.03 -7.23
N HIS A 56 9.95 -5.80 -8.31
CA HIS A 56 10.58 -5.33 -9.54
C HIS A 56 9.70 -5.59 -10.75
N HIS A 57 9.13 -4.51 -11.29
CA HIS A 57 8.32 -4.51 -12.51
C HIS A 57 8.77 -3.32 -13.39
N PRO A 58 9.44 -3.56 -14.53
CA PRO A 58 9.88 -2.49 -15.43
C PRO A 58 8.73 -1.58 -15.89
N GLY A 59 8.92 -0.26 -15.82
CA GLY A 59 7.86 0.73 -16.11
C GLY A 59 6.85 0.95 -14.99
N TYR A 60 7.09 0.35 -13.82
CA TYR A 60 6.27 0.52 -12.63
C TYR A 60 7.12 0.90 -11.42
N ARG A 61 6.60 1.84 -10.64
CA ARG A 61 7.12 2.14 -9.33
C ARG A 61 6.56 1.14 -8.33
N CYS A 62 7.43 0.47 -7.59
CA CYS A 62 7.07 -0.52 -6.59
C CYS A 62 7.50 -0.07 -5.18
N ASP A 63 6.55 0.17 -4.28
CA ASP A 63 6.84 0.42 -2.86
C ASP A 63 6.51 -0.78 -2.00
N ARG A 64 7.40 -1.08 -1.05
CA ARG A 64 7.18 -2.17 -0.10
C ARG A 64 6.08 -1.82 0.89
N ILE A 65 5.16 -2.75 1.12
CA ILE A 65 4.14 -2.66 2.16
C ILE A 65 4.59 -3.49 3.37
N GLY A 66 4.94 -2.82 4.45
CA GLY A 66 5.42 -3.43 5.69
C GLY A 66 6.92 -3.76 5.71
N GLU A 67 7.33 -4.57 6.69
CA GLU A 67 8.74 -4.83 7.00
C GLU A 67 9.31 -6.06 6.26
N GLY A 68 10.65 -6.15 6.22
CA GLY A 68 11.42 -7.28 5.71
C GLY A 68 12.00 -7.09 4.31
N SER A 69 12.92 -7.96 3.91
CA SER A 69 13.52 -8.02 2.58
C SER A 69 12.95 -9.18 1.76
N GLY A 70 13.10 -9.16 0.42
CA GLY A 70 12.68 -10.26 -0.46
C GLY A 70 11.17 -10.29 -0.77
N LEU A 71 10.61 -11.50 -0.85
CA LEU A 71 9.20 -11.72 -1.18
C LEU A 71 8.29 -11.04 -0.15
N GLY A 72 7.41 -10.17 -0.61
CA GLY A 72 6.53 -9.40 0.25
C GLY A 72 5.37 -8.80 -0.52
N ASP A 73 4.56 -8.01 0.17
CA ASP A 73 3.46 -7.27 -0.45
C ASP A 73 3.98 -5.91 -0.93
N TRP A 74 3.60 -5.53 -2.15
CA TRP A 74 4.08 -4.32 -2.81
C TRP A 74 2.90 -3.51 -3.33
N LEU A 75 3.02 -2.18 -3.22
CA LEU A 75 2.19 -1.22 -3.93
C LEU A 75 2.85 -0.96 -5.28
N ILE A 76 2.13 -1.20 -6.36
CA ILE A 76 2.63 -1.08 -7.73
C ILE A 76 1.81 0.01 -8.43
N ALA A 77 2.50 0.99 -9.00
CA ALA A 77 1.93 2.10 -9.76
C ALA A 77 2.65 2.22 -11.11
N PRO A 78 1.96 2.49 -12.23
CA PRO A 78 2.63 2.82 -13.49
C PRO A 78 3.51 4.06 -13.31
N GLU A 79 4.73 4.05 -13.85
CA GLU A 79 5.69 5.15 -13.64
C GLU A 79 5.15 6.51 -14.11
N GLY A 80 4.35 6.52 -15.19
CA GLY A 80 3.71 7.73 -15.71
C GLY A 80 2.64 8.35 -14.80
N THR A 81 2.09 7.60 -13.85
CA THR A 81 1.06 8.09 -12.91
C THR A 81 1.52 8.01 -11.45
N ALA A 82 2.69 7.45 -11.18
CA ALA A 82 3.17 7.20 -9.82
C ALA A 82 3.36 8.46 -8.96
N ASP A 83 3.45 9.64 -9.59
CA ASP A 83 3.59 10.94 -8.94
C ASP A 83 2.30 11.78 -8.93
N CYS A 84 1.18 11.21 -9.38
CA CYS A 84 -0.12 11.84 -9.23
C CYS A 84 -0.44 12.03 -7.72
N PRO A 85 -0.98 13.20 -7.29
CA PRO A 85 -1.11 13.55 -5.88
C PRO A 85 -1.85 12.52 -5.02
N GLU A 86 -2.91 11.92 -5.55
CA GLU A 86 -3.72 10.89 -4.91
C GLU A 86 -2.94 9.58 -4.69
N ILE A 87 -2.07 9.22 -5.63
CA ILE A 87 -1.19 8.05 -5.53
C ILE A 87 -0.11 8.31 -4.49
N VAL A 88 0.49 9.50 -4.52
CA VAL A 88 1.47 9.95 -3.52
C VAL A 88 0.86 9.93 -2.12
N SER A 89 -0.33 10.51 -1.94
CA SER A 89 -1.05 10.54 -0.67
C SER A 89 -1.33 9.13 -0.13
N PHE A 90 -1.82 8.22 -0.98
CA PHE A 90 -2.07 6.84 -0.57
C PHE A 90 -0.77 6.11 -0.16
N ARG A 91 0.30 6.32 -0.92
CA ARG A 91 1.63 5.76 -0.64
C ARG A 91 2.20 6.24 0.69
N GLU A 92 2.20 7.56 0.93
CA GLU A 92 2.72 8.12 2.18
C GLU A 92 1.89 7.67 3.38
N TRP A 93 0.57 7.59 3.22
CA TRP A 93 -0.30 7.04 4.24
C TRP A 93 0.02 5.56 4.58
N LEU A 94 0.26 4.72 3.56
CA LEU A 94 0.69 3.33 3.78
C LEU A 94 2.02 3.24 4.53
N ARG A 95 2.98 4.10 4.17
CA ARG A 95 4.29 4.19 4.84
C ARG A 95 4.13 4.57 6.31
N ALA A 96 3.29 5.58 6.61
CA ALA A 96 3.00 6.00 7.98
C ALA A 96 2.36 4.87 8.81
N GLN A 97 1.42 4.12 8.22
CA GLN A 97 0.83 2.95 8.88
C GLN A 97 1.85 1.86 9.19
N ALA A 98 2.78 1.57 8.27
CA ALA A 98 3.82 0.58 8.48
C ALA A 98 4.77 1.01 9.62
N ALA A 99 5.20 2.27 9.63
CA ALA A 99 6.05 2.83 10.67
C ALA A 99 5.38 2.84 12.06
N GLY A 100 4.09 3.20 12.13
CA GLY A 100 3.32 3.15 13.38
C GLY A 100 3.20 1.74 13.96
N LYS A 101 2.97 0.75 13.08
CA LYS A 101 2.92 -0.68 13.46
C LYS A 101 4.28 -1.22 13.90
N ALA A 102 5.37 -0.80 13.27
CA ALA A 102 6.73 -1.18 13.68
C ALA A 102 7.10 -0.59 15.06
N SER A 103 6.70 0.66 15.33
CA SER A 103 6.91 1.31 16.62
C SER A 103 6.16 0.62 17.76
N ALA A 104 4.89 0.24 17.53
CA ALA A 104 4.08 -0.50 18.50
C ALA A 104 4.61 -1.90 18.83
N LYS A 105 5.41 -2.51 17.94
CA LYS A 105 6.00 -3.85 18.13
C LYS A 105 7.29 -3.88 18.97
N ARG A 106 7.83 -2.73 19.42
CA ARG A 106 8.96 -2.73 20.37
C ARG A 106 8.42 -2.74 21.80
N PRO A 107 8.45 -3.86 22.55
CA PRO A 107 8.28 -3.78 23.99
C PRO A 107 9.48 -3.00 24.51
N ARG A 108 9.23 -1.87 25.18
CA ARG A 108 10.25 -1.20 25.98
C ARG A 108 10.65 -2.20 27.07
N LEU A 109 11.79 -2.86 26.91
CA LEU A 109 12.51 -3.51 28.01
C LEU A 109 12.96 -2.39 28.95
N VAL A 110 12.05 -1.95 29.83
CA VAL A 110 12.41 -1.26 31.06
C VAL A 110 13.03 -2.32 31.95
N GLY A 111 14.34 -2.50 31.80
CA GLY A 111 15.18 -3.13 32.81
C GLY A 111 15.29 -2.16 33.99
N GLY A 112 14.26 -2.12 34.83
CA GLY A 112 14.34 -1.57 36.17
C GLY A 112 14.51 -2.72 37.14
N LEU A 113 15.71 -2.86 37.69
CA LEU A 113 16.10 -3.60 38.90
C LEU A 113 17.48 -3.00 39.24
N GLY A 114 17.71 -2.39 40.38
CA GLY A 114 17.29 -2.80 41.72
C GLY A 114 18.55 -3.10 42.50
#